data_AF-A0A5K1AAS7-F1
#
_entry.id   AF-A0A5K1AAS7-F1
#
_cell.length_a   1.000
_cell.length_b   1.000
_cell.length_c   1.000
_cell.angle_alpha   90.00
_cell.angle_beta   90.00
_cell.angle_gamma   90.00
#
_symmetry.space_group_name_H-M   'P 1'
#
loop_
_entity.id
_entity.type
_entity.pdbx_description
1 polymer ?
#
loop_
_entity_poly.entity_id
_entity_poly.type
_entity_poly.pdbx_seq_one_letter_code
_entity_poly.pdbx_strand_id
1 'polypeptide(L)' 'NLKKNSSLEKEVVKDGSISAQVFSFRELAAATNNFREDCLLGEGGFGRVYRGRLESTNQ' A
#
# COMPACT_ATOMS: atom_id res chain seq x y z
N ASN A 1 -2.74 -22.04 22.28
CA ASN A 1 -1.48 -21.61 21.64
C ASN A 1 -1.41 -22.14 20.22
N LEU A 2 -2.05 -21.44 19.28
CA LEU A 2 -2.08 -21.84 17.87
C LEU A 2 -1.37 -20.75 17.06
N LYS A 3 -0.21 -21.11 16.53
CA LYS A 3 0.61 -20.28 15.64
C LYS A 3 -0.23 -19.91 14.41
N LYS A 4 -0.44 -18.62 14.14
CA LYS A 4 -0.85 -18.13 12.81
C LYS A 4 0.38 -17.55 12.13
N ASN A 5 1.09 -18.46 11.49
CA ASN A 5 1.98 -18.24 10.37
C ASN A 5 1.17 -17.71 9.17
N SER A 6 1.30 -16.42 8.86
CA SER A 6 0.90 -15.89 7.55
C SER A 6 1.99 -15.00 6.97
N SER A 7 3.22 -15.52 6.92
CA SER A 7 4.20 -15.04 5.97
C SER A 7 3.79 -15.59 4.61
N LEU A 8 3.03 -14.81 3.85
CA LEU A 8 2.76 -15.08 2.45
C LEU A 8 4.08 -14.92 1.70
N GLU A 9 4.76 -16.05 1.47
CA GLU A 9 5.90 -16.10 0.57
C GLU A 9 5.39 -15.84 -0.85
N LYS A 10 5.67 -14.65 -1.40
CA LYS A 10 5.47 -14.40 -2.83
C LYS A 10 6.70 -14.94 -3.56
N GLU A 11 6.57 -16.15 -4.09
CA GLU A 11 7.46 -16.69 -5.12
C GLU A 11 7.45 -15.73 -6.32
N VAL A 12 8.56 -15.01 -6.54
CA VAL A 12 8.71 -14.14 -7.71
C VAL A 12 9.26 -14.98 -8.85
N VAL A 13 8.36 -15.59 -9.62
CA VAL A 13 8.71 -16.17 -10.92
C VAL A 13 8.81 -15.01 -11.92
N LYS A 14 10.03 -14.64 -12.30
CA LYS A 14 10.30 -13.59 -13.30
C LYS A 14 10.18 -14.16 -14.71
N ASP A 15 9.00 -14.02 -15.31
CA ASP A 15 8.80 -14.09 -16.76
C ASP A 15 8.00 -12.86 -17.19
N GLY A 16 8.65 -11.87 -17.82
CA GLY A 16 8.09 -10.77 -18.63
C GLY A 16 6.89 -9.95 -18.12
N SER A 17 6.35 -10.23 -16.94
CA SER A 17 5.06 -9.78 -16.44
C SER A 17 5.26 -8.51 -15.64
N ILE A 18 4.55 -7.45 -16.02
CA ILE A 18 4.43 -6.25 -15.20
C ILE A 18 3.74 -6.67 -13.91
N SER A 19 4.52 -6.91 -12.86
CA SER A 19 3.98 -7.26 -11.55
C SER A 19 3.57 -5.98 -10.83
N ALA A 20 2.27 -5.85 -10.56
CA ALA A 20 1.76 -4.81 -9.68
C ALA A 20 1.88 -5.29 -8.23
N GLN A 21 2.29 -4.38 -7.34
CA GLN A 21 2.18 -4.61 -5.90
C GLN A 21 0.74 -4.32 -5.47
N VAL A 22 0.18 -5.24 -4.67
CA VAL A 22 -1.17 -5.09 -4.10
C VAL A 22 -1.01 -4.67 -2.66
N PHE A 23 -1.66 -3.56 -2.29
CA PHE A 23 -1.74 -3.06 -0.92
C PHE A 23 -3.18 -3.16 -0.42
N SER A 24 -3.32 -3.53 0.84
CA SER A 24 -4.60 -3.49 1.54
C SER A 24 -5.01 -2.05 1.84
N PHE A 25 -6.32 -1.83 2.02
CA PHE A 25 -6.83 -0.55 2.48
C PHE A 25 -6.16 -0.08 3.78
N ARG A 26 -5.85 -1.01 4.69
CA ARG A 26 -5.21 -0.70 5.97
C ARG A 26 -3.78 -0.19 5.80
N GLU A 27 -3.03 -0.74 4.85
CA GLU A 27 -1.69 -0.25 4.51
C GLU A 27 -1.75 1.16 3.92
N LEU A 28 -2.71 1.42 3.02
CA LEU A 28 -2.92 2.75 2.45
C LEU A 28 -3.36 3.77 3.51
N ALA A 29 -4.24 3.36 4.43
CA ALA A 29 -4.66 4.17 5.56
C ALA A 29 -3.46 4.49 6.46
N ALA A 30 -2.63 3.51 6.83
CA ALA A 30 -1.43 3.76 7.62
C ALA A 30 -0.46 4.72 6.91
N ALA A 31 -0.20 4.51 5.61
CA ALA A 31 0.71 5.34 4.83
C ALA A 31 0.27 6.82 4.75
N THR A 32 -1.04 7.07 4.74
CA THR A 32 -1.64 8.42 4.60
C THR A 32 -2.11 9.02 5.92
N ASN A 33 -1.69 8.45 7.06
CA ASN A 33 -2.15 8.83 8.40
C ASN A 33 -3.70 8.85 8.50
N ASN A 34 -4.33 7.79 7.99
CA ASN A 34 -5.76 7.59 7.86
C ASN A 34 -6.47 8.62 6.97
N PHE A 35 -5.89 8.91 5.79
CA PHE A 35 -6.41 9.87 4.80
C PHE A 35 -6.67 11.26 5.37
N ARG A 36 -5.81 11.72 6.29
CA ARG A 36 -5.92 13.05 6.88
C ARG A 36 -5.73 14.16 5.84
N GLU A 37 -6.31 15.31 6.14
CA GLU A 37 -6.28 16.49 5.28
C GLU A 37 -4.86 17.06 5.09
N ASP A 38 -3.98 16.93 6.09
CA ASP A 38 -2.56 17.31 5.97
C ASP A 38 -1.77 16.43 4.97
N CYS A 39 -2.31 15.27 4.62
CA CYS A 39 -1.81 14.43 3.54
C CYS A 39 -2.48 14.70 2.19
N LEU A 40 -3.53 15.54 2.11
CA LEU A 40 -4.20 15.82 0.84
C LEU A 40 -3.33 16.73 -0.05
N LEU A 41 -3.08 16.28 -1.27
CA LEU A 41 -2.35 17.04 -2.30
C LEU A 41 -3.30 17.80 -3.22
N GLY A 42 -4.50 17.27 -3.45
CA GLY A 42 -5.51 17.90 -4.29
C GLY A 42 -6.74 17.03 -4.53
N GLU A 43 -7.77 17.64 -5.10
CA GLU A 43 -9.02 16.99 -5.48
C GLU A 43 -9.42 17.44 -6.90
N GLY A 44 -9.95 16.52 -7.71
CA GLY A 44 -10.41 16.81 -9.07
C GLY A 44 -11.15 15.64 -9.69
N GLY A 45 -11.23 15.59 -11.03
CA GLY A 45 -11.94 14.54 -11.77
C GLY A 45 -11.41 13.10 -11.57
N PHE A 46 -10.25 12.95 -10.93
CA PHE A 46 -9.64 11.67 -10.57
C PHE A 46 -9.91 11.26 -9.11
N GLY A 47 -10.64 12.09 -8.36
CA GLY A 47 -10.84 11.94 -6.92
C GLY A 47 -9.80 12.71 -6.09
N ARG A 48 -9.59 12.28 -4.85
CA ARG A 48 -8.64 12.87 -3.91
C ARG A 48 -7.28 12.18 -4.00
N VAL A 49 -6.23 12.98 -4.04
CA VAL A 49 -4.84 12.51 -4.10
C VAL A 49 -4.17 12.79 -2.77
N TYR A 50 -3.65 11.75 -2.11
CA TYR A 50 -2.97 11.86 -0.82
C TYR A 50 -1.49 11.49 -0.92
N ARG A 51 -0.63 12.19 -0.19
CA ARG A 51 0.75 11.75 0.08
C ARG A 51 0.76 10.71 1.19
N GLY A 52 1.61 9.71 1.05
CA GLY A 52 1.87 8.72 2.08
C GLY A 52 3.19 8.02 1.87
N ARG A 53 3.65 7.28 2.88
CA ARG A 53 4.88 6.49 2.83
C ARG A 53 4.59 5.05 3.25
N LEU A 54 4.98 4.08 2.43
CA LEU A 54 4.80 2.66 2.73
C LEU A 54 5.98 2.18 3.58
N GLU A 55 5.70 1.77 4.82
CA GLU A 55 6.73 1.32 5.78
C GLU A 55 7.54 0.12 5.26
N SER A 56 6.93 -0.75 4.46
CA SER A 56 7.54 -2.00 3.97
C SER A 56 8.61 -1.78 2.90
N THR A 57 8.58 -0.68 2.16
CA THR A 57 9.52 -0.41 1.06
C THR A 57 10.31 0.87 1.24
N ASN A 58 10.06 1.64 2.30
CA ASN A 58 10.59 3.01 2.46
C ASN A 58 10.29 3.94 1.27
N GLN A 59 9.30 3.59 0.42
CA GLN A 59 8.85 4.37 -0.72
C GLN A 59 7.73 5.33 -0.34
#